data_AF-A0A7U9PXZ5-F1
#
_entry.id   AF-A0A7U9PXZ5-F1
#
_cell.length_a   1.000
_cell.length_b   1.000
_cell.length_c   1.000
_cell.angle_alpha   90.00
_cell.angle_beta   90.00
_cell.angle_gamma   90.00
#
_symmetry.space_group_name_H-M   'P 1'
#
loop_
_entity.id
_entity.type
_entity.pdbx_description
1 polymer ?
#
loop_
_entity_poly.entity_id
_entity_poly.type
_entity_poly.pdbx_seq_one_letter_code
_entity_poly.pdbx_strand_id
1 'polypeptide(L)'
;MTDASRATAPSVPPAPVDTDRVLGRATRRLLGDLVLRLVLIAALIAVSTVLTRTGTWDSPVLSLFPVAAVFLALFTCYRFVFNVRLGKLRTVLRNYPLEFRPRVTRKEADTWTKYGTSFTLKISGGGQGPTPWVRAVNVIGRRRWPKEAENGAWVAGDPAFGGILVVPGTEEALFLEIAKRDKAARAREEAGPERRARAEQAGLVRKHS
;
A
#
# COMPACT_ATOMS: atom_id res chain seq x y z
N MET A 1 -12.70 6.09 -42.66
CA MET A 1 -12.08 4.76 -42.72
C MET A 1 -10.86 4.80 -41.80
N THR A 2 -11.05 4.53 -40.52
CA THR A 2 -10.78 3.23 -39.85
C THR A 2 -9.31 2.87 -39.88
N ASP A 3 -8.59 3.16 -38.79
CA ASP A 3 -7.85 2.06 -38.18
C ASP A 3 -7.85 2.17 -36.65
N ALA A 4 -8.19 1.05 -36.04
CA ALA A 4 -8.48 0.91 -34.64
C ALA A 4 -7.17 0.70 -33.89
N SER A 5 -6.80 1.66 -33.04
CA SER A 5 -5.85 1.42 -31.94
C SER A 5 -6.51 0.51 -30.90
N ARG A 6 -6.65 -0.76 -31.27
CA ARG A 6 -7.11 -1.84 -30.42
C ARG A 6 -5.90 -2.22 -29.57
N ALA A 7 -5.67 -1.46 -28.50
CA ALA A 7 -4.73 -1.81 -27.44
C ALA A 7 -4.95 -3.28 -27.07
N THR A 8 -4.01 -4.12 -27.49
CA THR A 8 -4.04 -5.57 -27.30
C THR A 8 -3.98 -5.79 -25.80
N ALA A 9 -5.12 -6.07 -25.18
CA ALA A 9 -5.12 -6.61 -23.83
C ALA A 9 -4.27 -7.88 -23.87
N PRO A 10 -3.35 -8.09 -22.92
CA PRO A 10 -2.57 -9.33 -22.87
C PRO A 10 -3.56 -10.50 -22.87
N SER A 11 -3.49 -11.33 -23.91
CA SER A 11 -4.46 -12.41 -24.21
C SER A 11 -4.32 -13.60 -23.28
N VAL A 12 -3.32 -13.58 -22.39
CA VAL A 12 -3.07 -14.61 -21.40
C VAL A 12 -2.98 -13.92 -20.04
N PRO A 13 -3.83 -14.27 -19.05
CA PRO A 13 -3.64 -13.78 -17.70
C PRO A 13 -2.23 -14.19 -17.23
N PRO A 14 -1.46 -13.29 -16.60
CA PRO A 14 -0.15 -13.64 -16.06
C PRO A 14 -0.28 -14.82 -15.07
N ALA A 15 0.82 -15.49 -14.76
CA ALA A 15 0.79 -16.59 -13.80
C ALA A 15 0.13 -16.15 -12.47
N PRO A 16 -0.68 -17.02 -11.83
CA PRO A 16 -1.36 -16.70 -10.58
C PRO A 16 -0.33 -16.25 -9.55
N VAL A 17 -0.56 -15.08 -8.96
CA VAL A 17 0.35 -14.51 -7.98
C VAL A 17 0.17 -15.24 -6.66
N ASP A 18 1.27 -15.85 -6.19
CA ASP A 18 1.35 -16.50 -4.90
C ASP A 18 1.27 -15.45 -3.78
N THR A 19 0.23 -15.57 -2.94
CA THR A 19 0.00 -14.67 -1.81
C THR A 19 1.17 -14.66 -0.83
N ASP A 20 1.81 -15.79 -0.59
CA ASP A 20 2.92 -15.89 0.37
C ASP A 20 4.15 -15.15 -0.14
N ARG A 21 4.37 -15.11 -1.46
CA ARG A 21 5.43 -14.29 -2.07
C ARG A 21 5.18 -12.80 -1.90
N VAL A 22 3.93 -12.35 -2.10
CA VAL A 22 3.55 -10.94 -1.91
C VAL A 22 3.79 -10.52 -0.46
N LEU A 23 3.34 -11.33 0.50
CA LEU A 23 3.56 -11.07 1.93
C LEU A 23 5.05 -11.10 2.30
N GLY A 24 5.79 -12.10 1.83
CA GLY A 24 7.22 -12.25 2.11
C GLY A 24 8.03 -11.09 1.55
N ARG A 25 7.75 -10.66 0.32
CA ARG A 25 8.41 -9.52 -0.32
C ARG A 25 8.08 -8.20 0.37
N ALA A 26 6.82 -7.98 0.74
CA ALA A 26 6.42 -6.80 1.49
C ALA A 26 7.13 -6.74 2.87
N THR A 27 7.20 -7.89 3.56
CA THR A 27 7.87 -8.01 4.86
C THR A 27 9.38 -7.79 4.76
N ARG A 28 10.07 -8.41 3.79
CA ARG A 28 11.51 -8.21 3.58
C ARG A 28 11.86 -6.77 3.26
N ARG A 29 11.05 -6.09 2.44
CA ARG A 29 11.25 -4.68 2.11
C ARG A 29 11.08 -3.78 3.33
N LEU A 30 10.04 -4.03 4.14
CA LEU A 30 9.83 -3.30 5.39
C LEU A 30 10.95 -3.53 6.40
N LEU A 31 11.43 -4.77 6.52
CA LEU A 31 12.54 -5.12 7.39
C LEU A 31 13.85 -4.48 6.91
N GLY A 32 14.11 -4.47 5.60
CA GLY A 32 15.28 -3.79 5.03
C GLY A 32 15.29 -2.28 5.31
N ASP A 33 14.16 -1.61 5.09
CA ASP A 33 14.01 -0.18 5.43
C ASP A 33 14.18 0.08 6.93
N LEU A 34 13.71 -0.83 7.79
CA LEU A 34 13.87 -0.74 9.25
C LEU A 34 15.34 -0.93 9.66
N VAL A 35 16.00 -1.98 9.17
CA VAL A 35 17.40 -2.30 9.45
C VAL A 35 18.29 -1.14 9.01
N LEU A 36 18.10 -0.59 7.82
CA LEU A 36 18.86 0.56 7.33
C LEU A 36 18.76 1.76 8.28
N ARG A 37 17.55 2.05 8.78
CA ARG A 37 17.35 3.15 9.73
C ARG A 37 17.97 2.86 11.09
N LEU A 38 17.89 1.63 11.59
CA LEU A 38 18.54 1.23 12.83
C LEU A 38 20.06 1.36 12.73
N VAL A 39 20.65 0.96 11.59
CA VAL A 39 22.07 1.16 11.30
C VAL A 39 22.42 2.66 11.30
N LEU A 40 21.59 3.51 10.68
CA LEU A 40 21.81 4.95 10.68
C LEU A 40 21.74 5.55 12.10
N ILE A 41 20.77 5.13 12.91
CA ILE A 41 20.63 5.54 14.31
C ILE A 41 21.85 5.10 15.11
N ALA A 42 22.27 3.84 14.98
CA ALA A 42 23.45 3.31 15.66
C ALA A 42 24.73 4.06 15.24
N ALA A 43 24.87 4.38 13.95
CA ALA A 43 25.99 5.17 13.45
C ALA A 43 26.01 6.60 14.04
N LEU A 44 24.86 7.28 14.11
CA LEU A 44 24.75 8.61 14.73
C LEU A 44 25.16 8.59 16.21
N ILE A 45 24.73 7.57 16.96
CA ILE A 45 25.10 7.38 18.37
C ILE A 45 26.58 7.05 18.50
N ALA A 46 27.11 6.15 17.67
CA ALA A 46 28.52 5.76 17.69
C ALA A 46 29.44 6.94 17.39
N VAL A 47 29.13 7.73 16.35
CA VAL A 47 29.85 8.96 15.99
C VAL A 47 29.83 9.93 17.17
N SER A 48 28.66 10.19 17.75
CA SER A 48 28.56 11.05 18.94
C SER A 48 29.43 10.54 20.10
N THR A 49 29.43 9.22 20.35
CA THR A 49 30.21 8.60 21.45
C THR A 49 31.71 8.63 21.21
N VAL A 50 32.17 8.53 19.96
CA VAL A 50 33.60 8.63 19.63
C VAL A 50 34.08 10.07 19.78
N LEU A 51 33.33 11.05 19.27
CA LEU A 51 33.71 12.46 19.38
C LEU A 51 33.67 12.99 20.83
N THR A 52 32.80 12.48 21.70
CA THR A 52 32.85 12.86 23.13
C THR A 52 34.13 12.34 23.81
N ARG A 53 34.67 11.21 23.36
CA ARG A 53 35.95 10.68 23.86
C ARG A 53 37.18 11.45 23.38
N THR A 54 37.10 12.17 22.25
CA THR A 54 38.21 12.97 21.72
C THR A 54 38.37 14.34 22.39
N GLY A 55 37.56 14.66 23.41
CA GLY A 55 37.75 15.86 24.24
C GLY A 55 37.24 17.17 23.61
N THR A 56 36.54 17.12 22.48
CA THR A 56 35.97 18.28 21.78
C THR A 56 34.64 18.73 22.41
N TRP A 57 34.64 19.07 23.70
CA TRP A 57 33.41 19.39 24.45
C TRP A 57 32.82 20.78 24.12
N ASP A 58 33.57 21.66 23.46
CA ASP A 58 33.17 23.05 23.28
C ASP A 58 32.16 23.29 22.14
N SER A 59 31.83 22.25 21.36
CA SER A 59 30.94 22.41 20.21
C SER A 59 29.50 21.95 20.51
N PRO A 60 28.51 22.86 20.55
CA PRO A 60 27.10 22.49 20.71
C PRO A 60 26.58 21.56 19.60
N VAL A 61 27.30 21.48 18.47
CA VAL A 61 27.01 20.57 17.35
C VAL A 61 27.02 19.10 17.78
N LEU A 62 27.82 18.73 18.78
CA LEU A 62 27.88 17.35 19.30
C LEU A 62 26.57 16.87 19.92
N SER A 63 25.81 17.79 20.52
CA SER A 63 24.49 17.51 21.08
C SER A 63 23.42 17.24 20.01
N LEU A 64 23.63 17.68 18.76
CA LEU A 64 22.65 17.51 17.68
C LEU A 64 22.57 16.05 17.20
N PHE A 65 23.66 15.30 17.24
CA PHE A 65 23.70 13.89 16.81
C PHE A 65 22.78 12.96 17.63
N PRO A 66 22.84 12.93 18.97
CA PRO A 66 21.93 12.10 19.76
C PRO A 66 20.48 12.59 19.66
N VAL A 67 20.25 13.90 19.60
CA VAL A 67 18.90 14.46 19.39
C VAL A 67 18.34 14.00 18.04
N ALA A 68 19.11 14.11 16.96
CA ALA A 68 18.72 13.62 15.64
C ALA A 68 18.47 12.11 15.63
N ALA A 69 19.28 11.32 16.35
CA ALA A 69 19.08 9.88 16.49
C ALA A 69 17.75 9.54 17.17
N VAL A 70 17.39 10.26 18.26
CA VAL A 70 16.11 10.09 18.96
C VAL A 70 14.94 10.47 18.06
N PHE A 71 15.00 11.61 17.36
CA PHE A 71 13.95 12.02 16.43
C PHE A 71 13.77 11.00 15.29
N LEU A 72 14.87 10.48 14.75
CA LEU A 72 14.84 9.46 13.71
C LEU A 72 14.24 8.13 14.22
N ALA A 73 14.56 7.73 15.45
CA ALA A 73 13.98 6.56 16.10
C ALA A 73 12.47 6.73 16.30
N LEU A 74 12.03 7.86 16.86
CA LEU A 74 10.61 8.19 17.05
C LEU A 74 9.86 8.21 15.72
N PHE A 75 10.42 8.86 14.69
CA PHE A 75 9.83 8.90 13.36
C PHE A 75 9.74 7.51 12.72
N THR A 76 10.73 6.64 12.97
CA THR A 76 10.73 5.26 12.49
C THR A 76 9.66 4.42 13.17
N CYS A 77 9.54 4.50 14.49
CA CYS A 77 8.47 3.84 15.26
C CYS A 77 7.09 4.34 14.82
N TYR A 78 6.90 5.67 14.73
CA TYR A 78 5.66 6.26 14.25
C TYR A 78 5.31 5.75 12.84
N ARG A 79 6.27 5.78 11.91
CA ARG A 79 6.02 5.31 10.54
C ARG A 79 5.63 3.84 10.55
N PHE A 80 6.32 3.00 11.33
CA PHE A 80 6.06 1.56 11.39
C PHE A 80 4.67 1.26 11.96
N VAL A 81 4.33 1.83 13.12
CA VAL A 81 3.04 1.60 13.79
C VAL A 81 1.86 2.11 12.95
N PHE A 82 1.99 3.28 12.32
CA PHE A 82 0.86 3.90 11.61
C PHE A 82 0.73 3.51 10.13
N ASN A 83 1.81 3.13 9.44
CA ASN A 83 1.77 2.85 8.00
C ASN A 83 1.81 1.35 7.66
N VAL A 84 2.31 0.49 8.56
CA VAL A 84 2.46 -0.94 8.24
C VAL A 84 1.18 -1.69 8.57
N ARG A 85 0.31 -1.87 7.56
CA ARG A 85 -0.92 -2.66 7.68
C ARG A 85 -0.75 -4.09 7.14
N LEU A 86 0.40 -4.73 7.38
CA LEU A 86 0.66 -6.11 6.92
C LEU A 86 -0.39 -7.11 7.43
N GLY A 87 -0.88 -6.92 8.66
CA GLY A 87 -1.98 -7.73 9.19
C GLY A 87 -3.22 -7.67 8.31
N LYS A 88 -3.64 -6.47 7.89
CA LYS A 88 -4.79 -6.31 6.98
C LYS A 88 -4.53 -6.92 5.60
N LEU A 89 -3.30 -6.79 5.08
CA LEU A 89 -2.91 -7.47 3.84
C LEU A 89 -3.13 -8.98 3.94
N ARG A 90 -2.60 -9.59 5.01
CA ARG A 90 -2.76 -11.03 5.27
C ARG A 90 -4.23 -11.42 5.38
N THR A 91 -5.01 -10.68 6.16
CA THR A 91 -6.41 -11.01 6.41
C THR A 91 -7.26 -10.91 5.14
N VAL A 92 -7.06 -9.87 4.31
CA VAL A 92 -7.80 -9.72 3.05
C VAL A 92 -7.43 -10.82 2.05
N LEU A 93 -6.13 -11.11 1.86
CA LEU A 93 -5.69 -12.17 0.95
C LEU A 93 -6.14 -13.56 1.38
N ARG A 94 -6.37 -13.78 2.68
CA ARG A 94 -6.92 -15.04 3.20
C ARG A 94 -8.42 -15.18 2.93
N ASN A 95 -9.17 -14.08 3.01
CA ASN A 95 -10.64 -14.11 2.94
C ASN A 95 -11.19 -13.84 1.53
N TYR A 96 -10.37 -13.30 0.62
CA TYR A 96 -10.75 -12.99 -0.76
C TYR A 96 -9.74 -13.60 -1.75
N PRO A 97 -10.21 -14.39 -2.73
CA PRO A 97 -9.34 -14.89 -3.79
C PRO A 97 -8.83 -13.74 -4.67
N LEU A 98 -7.65 -13.91 -5.25
CA LEU A 98 -7.08 -12.97 -6.21
C LEU A 98 -7.73 -13.17 -7.59
N GLU A 99 -8.45 -12.16 -8.06
CA GLU A 99 -9.04 -12.15 -9.39
C GLU A 99 -8.24 -11.23 -10.31
N PHE A 100 -7.80 -11.75 -11.47
CA PHE A 100 -7.08 -10.93 -12.43
C PHE A 100 -8.02 -9.94 -13.12
N ARG A 101 -7.63 -8.66 -13.12
CA ARG A 101 -8.34 -7.56 -13.78
C ARG A 101 -7.44 -6.98 -14.87
N PRO A 102 -7.79 -7.14 -16.16
CA PRO A 102 -6.91 -6.79 -17.28
C PRO A 102 -6.80 -5.29 -17.55
N ARG A 103 -7.70 -4.45 -16.99
CA ARG A 103 -7.69 -3.00 -17.21
C ARG A 103 -7.79 -2.23 -15.90
N VAL A 104 -6.68 -1.57 -15.56
CA VAL A 104 -6.58 -0.63 -14.44
C VAL A 104 -6.24 0.73 -15.02
N THR A 105 -7.22 1.64 -15.07
CA THR A 105 -7.01 3.00 -15.57
C THR A 105 -6.74 3.94 -14.40
N ARG A 106 -5.62 4.65 -14.45
CA ARG A 106 -5.26 5.68 -13.46
C ARG A 106 -5.78 7.04 -13.89
N LYS A 107 -6.30 7.83 -12.96
CA LYS A 107 -6.51 9.27 -13.16
C LYS A 107 -5.20 10.00 -12.87
N GLU A 108 -4.79 10.91 -13.74
CA GLU A 108 -3.53 11.68 -13.63
C GLU A 108 -3.42 12.55 -12.37
N ALA A 109 -4.52 12.81 -11.68
CA ALA A 109 -4.54 13.58 -10.43
C ALA A 109 -4.09 12.72 -9.23
N ASP A 110 -2.79 12.62 -9.01
CA ASP A 110 -2.21 12.02 -7.81
C ASP A 110 -2.48 12.92 -6.60
N THR A 111 -3.21 12.40 -5.61
CA THR A 111 -3.44 13.16 -4.37
C THR A 111 -2.38 12.81 -3.34
N TRP A 112 -1.57 13.80 -2.99
CA TRP A 112 -0.58 13.70 -1.92
C TRP A 112 -1.29 13.71 -0.57
N THR A 113 -1.01 12.71 0.27
CA THR A 113 -1.50 12.68 1.64
C THR A 113 -0.40 12.48 2.65
N LYS A 114 -0.67 12.86 3.91
CA LYS A 114 0.27 12.79 5.04
C LYS A 114 0.93 11.41 5.22
N TYR A 115 0.30 10.35 4.73
CA TYR A 115 0.72 8.95 4.87
C TYR A 115 1.26 8.32 3.57
N GLY A 116 1.24 9.05 2.44
CA GLY A 116 1.71 8.55 1.15
C GLY A 116 0.99 9.17 -0.05
N THR A 117 1.40 8.79 -1.25
CA THR A 117 0.70 9.13 -2.49
C THR A 117 -0.50 8.20 -2.63
N SER A 118 -1.69 8.77 -2.82
CA SER A 118 -2.87 7.99 -3.15
C SER A 118 -3.25 8.19 -4.61
N PHE A 119 -3.46 7.08 -5.30
CA PHE A 119 -3.76 7.01 -6.72
C PHE A 119 -5.25 6.78 -6.90
N THR A 120 -5.92 7.54 -7.75
CA THR A 120 -7.33 7.28 -8.05
C THR A 120 -7.42 6.40 -9.29
N LEU A 121 -7.95 5.19 -9.14
CA LEU A 121 -8.00 4.15 -10.16
C LEU A 121 -9.43 3.76 -10.50
N LYS A 122 -9.62 3.29 -11.72
CA LYS A 122 -10.81 2.60 -12.19
C LYS A 122 -10.41 1.18 -12.59
N ILE A 123 -11.02 0.18 -11.95
CA ILE A 123 -10.72 -1.24 -12.16
C ILE A 123 -11.86 -1.85 -12.98
N SER A 124 -11.68 -1.95 -14.29
CA SER A 124 -12.70 -2.53 -15.17
C SER A 124 -12.61 -4.05 -15.16
N GLY A 125 -13.69 -4.73 -14.74
CA GLY A 125 -13.80 -6.19 -14.95
C GLY A 125 -14.71 -7.01 -14.03
N GLY A 126 -15.41 -6.43 -13.05
CA GLY A 126 -16.07 -7.21 -11.98
C GLY A 126 -17.58 -7.40 -12.01
N GLY A 127 -18.30 -6.95 -13.04
CA GLY A 127 -19.75 -7.14 -13.12
C GLY A 127 -20.46 -6.07 -13.95
N GLN A 128 -21.71 -6.34 -14.34
CA GLN A 128 -22.61 -5.39 -15.00
C GLN A 128 -22.95 -4.24 -14.03
N GLY A 129 -22.17 -3.18 -14.07
CA GLY A 129 -22.44 -1.97 -13.30
C GLY A 129 -21.39 -0.88 -13.50
N PRO A 130 -21.74 0.39 -13.24
CA PRO A 130 -20.78 1.49 -13.33
C PRO A 130 -19.63 1.28 -12.35
N THR A 131 -18.42 1.07 -12.88
CA THR A 131 -17.22 0.84 -12.07
C THR A 131 -16.90 2.09 -11.22
N PRO A 132 -16.94 2.00 -9.88
CA PRO A 132 -16.64 3.13 -9.02
C PRO A 132 -15.15 3.47 -9.08
N TRP A 133 -14.83 4.76 -8.89
CA TRP A 133 -13.46 5.19 -8.67
C TRP A 133 -12.99 4.75 -7.29
N VAL A 134 -11.86 4.03 -7.25
CA VAL A 134 -11.23 3.55 -6.03
C VAL A 134 -9.91 4.28 -5.81
N ARG A 135 -9.61 4.59 -4.55
CA ARG A 135 -8.38 5.21 -4.10
C ARG A 135 -7.41 4.09 -3.70
N ALA A 136 -6.29 3.99 -4.38
CA ALA A 136 -5.23 3.05 -4.09
C ALA A 136 -4.12 3.72 -3.25
N VAL A 137 -3.72 3.09 -2.16
CA VAL A 137 -2.62 3.53 -1.28
C VAL A 137 -1.62 2.40 -1.13
N ASN A 138 -0.33 2.68 -1.30
CA ASN A 138 0.70 1.64 -1.21
C ASN A 138 0.74 1.01 0.19
N VAL A 139 0.76 -0.32 0.29
CA VAL A 139 0.76 -1.06 1.57
C VAL A 139 1.99 -0.72 2.43
N ILE A 140 3.11 -0.37 1.82
CA ILE A 140 4.41 -0.05 2.45
C ILE A 140 4.62 1.48 2.55
N GLY A 141 3.63 2.27 2.10
CA GLY A 141 3.70 3.73 2.15
C GLY A 141 4.75 4.33 1.21
N ARG A 142 5.08 3.65 0.10
CA ARG A 142 5.88 4.25 -0.99
C ARG A 142 5.05 5.26 -1.78
N ARG A 143 5.73 6.30 -2.26
CA ARG A 143 5.13 7.40 -3.04
C ARG A 143 5.05 7.13 -4.55
N ARG A 144 5.53 5.97 -5.01
CA ARG A 144 5.67 5.64 -6.42
C ARG A 144 4.55 4.72 -6.89
N TRP A 145 4.02 4.99 -8.07
CA TRP A 145 3.17 4.06 -8.81
C TRP A 145 3.99 2.83 -9.27
N PRO A 146 3.54 1.59 -9.00
CA PRO A 146 4.30 0.41 -9.42
C PRO A 146 4.39 0.35 -10.94
N LYS A 147 5.57 -0.04 -11.45
CA LYS A 147 5.73 -0.36 -12.87
C LYS A 147 4.80 -1.54 -13.20
N GLU A 148 4.22 -1.57 -14.40
CA GLU A 148 3.34 -2.64 -14.91
C GLU A 148 1.92 -2.68 -14.34
N ALA A 149 1.56 -1.80 -13.42
CA ALA A 149 0.19 -1.73 -12.88
C ALA A 149 -0.87 -1.36 -13.93
N GLU A 150 -0.46 -0.77 -15.06
CA GLU A 150 -1.34 -0.43 -16.20
C GLU A 150 -1.65 -1.63 -17.11
N ASN A 151 -0.84 -2.70 -17.04
CA ASN A 151 -1.00 -3.92 -17.84
C ASN A 151 -2.02 -4.91 -17.24
N GLY A 152 -2.71 -4.49 -16.18
CA GLY A 152 -3.61 -5.32 -15.40
C GLY A 152 -3.04 -5.65 -14.02
N ALA A 153 -3.93 -6.02 -13.11
CA ALA A 153 -3.57 -6.31 -11.74
C ALA A 153 -4.47 -7.39 -11.13
N TRP A 154 -3.94 -8.08 -10.14
CA TRP A 154 -4.71 -9.02 -9.32
C TRP A 154 -5.43 -8.27 -8.23
N VAL A 155 -6.72 -8.50 -8.06
CA VAL A 155 -7.55 -7.79 -7.08
C VAL A 155 -8.18 -8.80 -6.14
N ALA A 156 -7.98 -8.61 -4.83
CA ALA A 156 -8.64 -9.35 -3.76
C ALA A 156 -9.46 -8.38 -2.92
N GLY A 157 -10.78 -8.56 -2.88
CA GLY A 157 -11.67 -7.73 -2.06
C GLY A 157 -13.08 -7.65 -2.61
N ASP A 158 -13.82 -6.66 -2.14
CA ASP A 158 -15.21 -6.42 -2.52
C ASP A 158 -15.37 -4.98 -3.06
N PRO A 159 -15.93 -4.77 -4.26
CA PRO A 159 -16.15 -3.44 -4.83
C PRO A 159 -16.92 -2.46 -3.93
N ALA A 160 -17.76 -2.94 -3.03
CA ALA A 160 -18.54 -2.13 -2.09
C ALA A 160 -17.77 -1.80 -0.79
N PHE A 161 -16.72 -2.54 -0.44
CA PHE A 161 -15.96 -2.34 0.80
C PHE A 161 -14.50 -1.91 0.57
N GLY A 162 -13.94 -2.18 -0.60
CA GLY A 162 -12.53 -1.99 -0.91
C GLY A 162 -11.79 -3.32 -1.05
N GLY A 163 -10.47 -3.29 -0.99
CA GLY A 163 -9.67 -4.50 -1.20
C GLY A 163 -8.19 -4.23 -1.32
N ILE A 164 -7.50 -5.12 -2.04
CA ILE A 164 -6.08 -5.07 -2.31
C ILE A 164 -5.86 -5.33 -3.78
N LEU A 165 -5.01 -4.51 -4.38
CA LEU A 165 -4.51 -4.67 -5.72
C LEU A 165 -3.06 -5.09 -5.65
N VAL A 166 -2.71 -6.16 -6.35
CA VAL A 166 -1.34 -6.68 -6.47
C VAL A 166 -0.92 -6.60 -7.93
N VAL A 167 0.20 -5.94 -8.16
CA VAL A 167 0.73 -5.74 -9.51
C VAL A 167 1.54 -6.96 -9.93
N PRO A 168 1.25 -7.58 -11.10
CA PRO A 168 2.02 -8.70 -11.62
C PRO A 168 3.48 -8.28 -11.85
N GLY A 169 4.42 -9.23 -11.75
CA GLY A 169 5.87 -9.01 -11.91
C GLY A 169 6.53 -8.34 -10.71
N THR A 170 6.03 -7.16 -10.29
CA THR A 170 6.59 -6.42 -9.15
C THR A 170 6.14 -6.94 -7.79
N GLU A 171 5.00 -7.64 -7.74
CA GLU A 171 4.32 -8.12 -6.53
C GLU A 171 4.06 -6.98 -5.51
N GLU A 172 3.96 -5.75 -6.00
CA GLU A 172 3.63 -4.61 -5.16
C GLU A 172 2.14 -4.59 -4.85
N ALA A 173 1.83 -4.48 -3.55
CA ALA A 173 0.46 -4.44 -3.06
C ALA A 173 0.03 -3.00 -2.73
N LEU A 174 -1.20 -2.67 -3.12
CA LEU A 174 -1.88 -1.40 -2.91
C LEU A 174 -3.22 -1.69 -2.22
N PHE A 175 -3.53 -1.00 -1.12
CA PHE A 175 -4.87 -1.00 -0.53
C PHE A 175 -5.81 -0.19 -1.40
N LEU A 176 -6.95 -0.77 -1.74
CA LEU A 176 -8.07 -0.11 -2.41
C LEU A 176 -9.07 0.36 -1.35
N GLU A 177 -9.20 1.66 -1.20
CA GLU A 177 -10.24 2.34 -0.42
C GLU A 177 -11.24 2.98 -1.40
N ILE A 178 -12.53 3.00 -1.09
CA ILE A 178 -13.51 3.62 -2.00
C ILE A 178 -13.41 5.14 -1.87
N ALA A 179 -13.15 5.83 -2.99
CA ALA A 179 -12.87 7.27 -2.99
C ALA A 179 -14.09 8.11 -2.55
N LYS A 180 -15.31 7.67 -2.89
CA LYS A 180 -16.57 8.32 -2.46
C LYS A 180 -17.40 7.33 -1.67
N ARG A 181 -17.24 7.36 -0.34
CA ARG A 181 -17.90 6.42 0.58
C ARG A 181 -19.42 6.45 0.46
N ASP A 182 -20.00 7.63 0.24
CA ASP A 182 -21.44 7.85 0.12
C ASP A 182 -22.00 7.24 -1.17
N LYS A 183 -21.23 7.28 -2.26
CA LYS A 183 -21.62 6.63 -3.52
C LYS A 183 -21.61 5.11 -3.44
N ALA A 184 -20.84 4.54 -2.51
CA ALA A 184 -20.86 3.11 -2.23
C ALA A 184 -21.79 2.72 -1.08
N ALA A 185 -22.48 3.67 -0.43
CA ALA A 185 -23.41 3.37 0.66
C ALA A 185 -24.53 2.45 0.15
N ARG A 186 -25.15 2.80 -0.97
CA ARG A 186 -26.18 1.98 -1.62
C ARG A 186 -25.67 0.57 -2.00
N ALA A 187 -24.47 0.48 -2.57
CA ALA A 187 -23.86 -0.81 -2.90
C ALA A 187 -23.51 -1.67 -1.66
N ARG A 188 -23.27 -1.05 -0.51
CA ARG A 188 -23.10 -1.75 0.79
C ARG A 188 -24.43 -2.14 1.41
N GLU A 189 -25.44 -1.31 1.23
CA GLU A 189 -26.81 -1.59 1.66
C GLU A 189 -27.37 -2.80 0.91
N GLU A 190 -27.20 -2.82 -0.40
CA GLU A 190 -27.55 -3.92 -1.30
C GLU A 190 -26.62 -5.13 -1.16
N ALA A 191 -25.44 -4.98 -0.53
CA ALA A 191 -24.60 -6.12 -0.20
C ALA A 191 -25.26 -6.96 0.90
N GLY A 192 -25.62 -8.20 0.53
CA GLY A 192 -26.21 -9.17 1.45
C GLY A 192 -25.35 -9.43 2.70
N PRO A 193 -25.95 -10.00 3.75
CA PRO A 193 -25.33 -10.17 5.07
C PRO A 193 -24.01 -10.96 5.00
N GLU A 194 -23.91 -11.96 4.13
CA GLU A 194 -22.69 -12.76 3.94
C GLU A 194 -21.51 -11.94 3.42
N ARG A 195 -21.76 -11.03 2.46
CA ARG A 195 -20.71 -10.16 1.90
C ARG A 195 -20.22 -9.15 2.93
N ARG A 196 -21.12 -8.63 3.76
CA ARG A 196 -20.78 -7.75 4.88
C ARG A 196 -19.94 -8.47 5.94
N ALA A 197 -20.35 -9.68 6.33
CA ALA A 197 -19.62 -10.49 7.31
C ALA A 197 -18.19 -10.80 6.80
N ARG A 198 -18.04 -11.16 5.53
CA ARG A 198 -16.72 -11.39 4.91
C ARG A 198 -15.86 -10.13 4.88
N ALA A 199 -16.46 -8.98 4.56
CA ALA A 199 -15.75 -7.69 4.56
C ALA A 199 -15.33 -7.26 5.98
N GLU A 200 -16.14 -7.57 7.00
CA GLU A 200 -15.82 -7.32 8.40
C GLU A 200 -14.69 -8.24 8.88
N GLN A 201 -14.76 -9.54 8.59
CA GLN A 201 -13.68 -10.49 8.87
C GLN A 201 -12.37 -10.09 8.19
N ALA A 202 -12.44 -9.46 7.01
CA ALA A 202 -11.28 -8.94 6.28
C ALA A 202 -10.79 -7.56 6.79
N GLY A 203 -11.49 -6.93 7.73
CA GLY A 203 -11.14 -5.60 8.26
C GLY A 203 -11.30 -4.47 7.24
N LEU A 204 -12.13 -4.68 6.20
CA LEU A 204 -12.48 -3.68 5.17
C LEU A 204 -13.62 -2.77 5.64
N VAL A 205 -14.43 -3.22 6.59
CA VAL A 205 -15.42 -2.39 7.28
C VAL A 205 -14.71 -1.55 8.34
N ARG A 206 -14.56 -0.25 8.07
CA ARG A 206 -13.99 0.70 9.03
C ARG A 206 -15.04 0.96 10.11
N LYS A 207 -14.83 0.43 11.33
CA LYS A 207 -15.57 0.85 12.53
C LYS A 207 -15.39 2.37 12.66
N HIS A 208 -16.49 3.10 12.69
CA HIS A 208 -16.46 4.49 13.16
C HIS A 208 -16.05 4.42 14.62
N SER A 209 -14.84 4.90 14.91
CA SER A 209 -14.41 5.34 16.24
C SER A 209 -14.19 6.83 16.15
#